data_AF-A0A9E4LM93-F1
#
_entry.id   AF-A0A9E4LM93-F1
#
_cell.length_a   1.000
_cell.length_b   1.000
_cell.length_c   1.000
_cell.angle_alpha   90.00
_cell.angle_beta   90.00
_cell.angle_gamma   90.00
#
_symmetry.space_group_name_H-M   'P 1'
#
loop_
_entity.id
_entity.type
_entity.pdbx_description
1 polymer ?
#
loop_
_entity_poly.entity_id
_entity_poly.type
_entity_poly.pdbx_seq_one_letter_code
_entity_poly.pdbx_strand_id
1 'polypeptide(L)'
;MNAGPDSAFPSRDDCDLEAFAALVEQPVDPADYPLAVRITQRVPIYDATGLAHGPTGDTGHRHLLRAELATALVDGPGIVMLEGAVPPGAVDRASSVFWDLIAAQHARGGLAGDHFAKPGANDRVWNALEKLAVADPEAFIDYHRSDAVAVACEAWLGPRYQLTEQVNVVNPGGEAQHPHRDYHLGFLTDDEAEQFPLQTHRLSPLLTLQGAIAHCDMGTETGPTMYLPHSHKYELGYLAWRRPEFIEYFSQHRVQLPLRAGDAVFFSPAMFHAAGHNRTADVHRIANLLQISSAFGRATEAVDRGRMVNAVYPTLRSRVASGLDRAAAANVVAACAEGYAFPTNLDRDQPVGGLAPRSQADLMSRALHEDWTPEQLRQELDQHGERHRSAVGEDDWYRLADAARAVGSERAGASTALVGGTVGQADRRRTTVNELLAEARSGLRRFTPADLAARQESAPDDPPLVIDIRDRDDRERTGMIPGSVSIPLLVLEWRCDPTSGHSHPAVHSLDQPVVTVCNEGYTSSFAAASLRRLGFEQAADLEGGVEGWVAAGLPLVQPPP
;
A
#
# COMPACT_ATOMS: atom_id res chain seq x y z
N MET A 1 29.08 21.15 14.49
CA MET A 1 28.61 21.87 15.72
C MET A 1 27.23 21.32 16.07
N ASN A 2 26.95 21.05 17.36
CA ASN A 2 25.71 20.42 17.83
C ASN A 2 24.45 21.18 17.39
N ALA A 3 23.68 20.62 16.45
CA ALA A 3 22.27 20.96 16.32
C ALA A 3 21.58 20.55 17.63
N GLY A 4 21.02 21.52 18.35
CA GLY A 4 20.26 21.24 19.56
C GLY A 4 19.05 20.34 19.26
N PRO A 5 18.47 19.67 20.27
CA PRO A 5 17.37 18.73 20.10
C PRO A 5 16.02 19.33 19.65
N ASP A 6 15.93 20.59 19.20
CA ASP A 6 14.65 21.33 19.06
C ASP A 6 14.50 22.17 17.77
N SER A 7 14.63 21.57 16.58
CA SER A 7 13.82 22.06 15.46
C SER A 7 13.26 20.89 14.67
N ALA A 8 11.95 20.71 14.73
CA ALA A 8 11.25 19.76 13.88
C ALA A 8 11.44 20.09 12.39
N PHE A 9 11.83 21.33 12.05
CA PHE A 9 12.03 21.83 10.69
C PHE A 9 13.51 22.18 10.47
N PRO A 10 14.23 21.44 9.60
CA PRO A 10 15.62 21.74 9.31
C PRO A 10 15.76 22.96 8.39
N SER A 11 16.86 23.69 8.51
CA SER A 11 17.29 24.71 7.56
C SER A 11 18.51 24.25 6.77
N ARG A 12 18.71 24.81 5.57
CA ARG A 12 19.93 24.63 4.78
C ARG A 12 21.18 25.00 5.56
N ASP A 13 21.09 25.96 6.49
CA ASP A 13 22.22 26.40 7.31
C ASP A 13 22.68 25.33 8.32
N ASP A 14 21.85 24.31 8.57
CA ASP A 14 22.18 23.16 9.40
C ASP A 14 23.01 22.10 8.65
N CYS A 15 23.24 22.28 7.34
CA CYS A 15 24.03 21.34 6.55
C CYS A 15 25.52 21.35 6.97
N ASP A 16 26.07 20.15 7.15
CA ASP A 16 27.42 19.88 7.64
C ASP A 16 28.12 18.92 6.68
N LEU A 17 29.09 19.45 5.94
CA LEU A 17 29.84 18.69 4.94
C LEU A 17 30.75 17.62 5.56
N GLU A 18 31.27 17.85 6.77
CA GLU A 18 32.14 16.88 7.45
C GLU A 18 31.32 15.67 7.90
N ALA A 19 30.13 15.90 8.46
CA ALA A 19 29.19 14.83 8.79
C ALA A 19 28.73 14.06 7.54
N PHE A 20 28.49 14.76 6.43
CA PHE A 20 28.16 14.13 5.14
C PHE A 20 29.30 13.26 4.61
N ALA A 21 30.54 13.78 4.62
CA ALA A 21 31.72 13.06 4.17
C ALA A 21 31.93 11.76 4.96
N ALA A 22 31.81 11.80 6.28
CA ALA A 22 31.92 10.64 7.15
C ALA A 22 30.87 9.53 6.84
N LEU A 23 29.69 9.89 6.34
CA LEU A 23 28.70 8.93 5.87
C LEU A 23 29.08 8.31 4.53
N VAL A 24 29.50 9.15 3.58
CA VAL A 24 29.79 8.75 2.20
C VAL A 24 31.08 7.92 2.09
N GLU A 25 32.04 8.13 2.97
CA GLU A 25 33.32 7.40 2.99
C GLU A 25 33.24 5.99 3.59
N GLN A 26 32.07 5.56 4.06
CA GLN A 26 31.87 4.22 4.59
C GLN A 26 32.26 3.14 3.55
N PRO A 27 33.02 2.11 3.97
CA PRO A 27 33.32 0.98 3.10
C PRO A 27 32.08 0.09 2.93
N VAL A 28 32.07 -0.69 1.85
CA VAL A 28 31.08 -1.73 1.59
C VAL A 28 31.80 -3.07 1.69
N ASP A 29 31.52 -3.80 2.77
CA ASP A 29 32.11 -5.12 3.00
C ASP A 29 31.38 -6.18 2.18
N PRO A 30 32.05 -6.93 1.29
CA PRO A 30 31.43 -8.05 0.58
C PRO A 30 30.78 -9.10 1.49
N ALA A 31 31.21 -9.23 2.75
CA ALA A 31 30.62 -10.16 3.72
C ALA A 31 29.17 -9.80 4.10
N ASP A 32 28.79 -8.53 3.97
CA ASP A 32 27.42 -8.06 4.22
C ASP A 32 26.47 -8.38 3.05
N TYR A 33 27.01 -8.73 1.88
CA TYR A 33 26.27 -8.99 0.64
C TYR A 33 26.65 -10.35 0.02
N PRO A 34 26.40 -11.48 0.73
CA PRO A 34 26.80 -12.81 0.27
C PRO A 34 26.13 -13.28 -1.02
N LEU A 35 25.02 -12.65 -1.44
CA LEU A 35 24.34 -12.97 -2.70
C LEU A 35 24.84 -12.11 -3.87
N ALA A 36 25.56 -11.02 -3.61
CA ALA A 36 26.23 -10.24 -4.65
C ALA A 36 27.40 -11.04 -5.25
N VAL A 37 27.51 -11.05 -6.59
CA VAL A 37 28.62 -11.71 -7.29
C VAL A 37 29.93 -10.96 -7.13
N ARG A 38 29.86 -9.63 -6.92
CA ARG A 38 31.00 -8.77 -6.62
C ARG A 38 30.55 -7.40 -6.11
N ILE A 39 31.48 -6.68 -5.50
CA ILE A 39 31.36 -5.24 -5.21
C ILE A 39 32.27 -4.48 -6.19
N THR A 40 31.74 -3.50 -6.92
CA THR A 40 32.52 -2.61 -7.80
C THR A 40 32.27 -1.17 -7.41
N GLN A 41 33.33 -0.40 -7.12
CA GLN A 41 33.21 1.00 -6.68
C GLN A 41 32.15 1.21 -5.57
N ARG A 42 32.13 0.33 -4.56
CA ARG A 42 31.14 0.33 -3.45
C ARG A 42 29.69 0.05 -3.86
N VAL A 43 29.47 -0.54 -5.04
CA VAL A 43 28.14 -0.98 -5.48
C VAL A 43 28.10 -2.51 -5.52
N PRO A 44 27.18 -3.15 -4.76
CA PRO A 44 26.88 -4.56 -4.89
C PRO A 44 26.27 -4.87 -6.26
N ILE A 45 26.87 -5.82 -6.96
CA ILE A 45 26.44 -6.29 -8.27
C ILE A 45 25.93 -7.71 -8.14
N TYR A 46 24.75 -7.98 -8.68
CA TYR A 46 24.08 -9.27 -8.69
C TYR A 46 23.89 -9.75 -10.13
N ASP A 47 23.93 -11.06 -10.35
CA ASP A 47 23.63 -11.69 -11.64
C ASP A 47 22.16 -12.08 -11.69
N ALA A 48 21.38 -11.46 -12.59
CA ALA A 48 19.95 -11.70 -12.72
C ALA A 48 19.59 -13.15 -13.06
N THR A 49 20.48 -13.89 -13.73
CA THR A 49 20.23 -15.28 -14.13
C THR A 49 20.20 -16.25 -12.93
N GLY A 50 20.80 -15.86 -11.81
CA GLY A 50 20.83 -16.63 -10.57
C GLY A 50 19.73 -16.31 -9.56
N LEU A 51 18.95 -15.24 -9.76
CA LEU A 51 18.03 -14.69 -8.74
C LEU A 51 16.75 -15.50 -8.53
N ALA A 52 16.24 -16.17 -9.57
CA ALA A 52 14.88 -16.71 -9.56
C ALA A 52 14.71 -18.00 -8.73
N HIS A 53 15.78 -18.76 -8.46
CA HIS A 53 15.65 -20.10 -7.85
C HIS A 53 16.72 -20.44 -6.80
N GLY A 54 17.78 -19.63 -6.65
CA GLY A 54 18.97 -20.06 -5.91
C GLY A 54 19.54 -21.40 -6.42
N PRO A 55 20.57 -21.97 -5.77
CA PRO A 55 21.11 -23.28 -6.18
C PRO A 55 20.14 -24.45 -5.96
N THR A 56 19.06 -24.27 -5.17
CA THR A 56 18.24 -25.37 -4.62
C THR A 56 16.73 -25.24 -4.87
N GLY A 57 16.23 -24.19 -5.52
CA GLY A 57 14.79 -23.99 -5.76
C GLY A 57 13.98 -23.69 -4.50
N ASP A 58 14.62 -23.25 -3.41
CA ASP A 58 14.00 -23.02 -2.10
C ASP A 58 13.33 -21.64 -2.02
N THR A 59 12.08 -21.61 -1.58
CA THR A 59 11.32 -20.41 -1.19
C THR A 59 12.07 -19.48 -0.23
N GLY A 60 13.02 -19.99 0.56
CA GLY A 60 13.90 -19.18 1.41
C GLY A 60 14.83 -18.24 0.64
N HIS A 61 15.24 -18.59 -0.59
CA HIS A 61 16.22 -17.80 -1.35
C HIS A 61 15.69 -16.43 -1.76
N ARG A 62 14.45 -16.34 -2.29
CA ARG A 62 13.84 -15.05 -2.65
C ARG A 62 13.67 -14.14 -1.44
N HIS A 63 13.36 -14.72 -0.27
CA HIS A 63 13.28 -13.94 0.97
C HIS A 63 14.63 -13.36 1.37
N LEU A 64 15.69 -14.18 1.35
CA LEU A 64 17.06 -13.73 1.63
C LEU A 64 17.53 -12.66 0.65
N LEU A 65 17.29 -12.85 -0.65
CA LEU A 65 17.63 -11.86 -1.67
C LEU A 65 16.91 -10.53 -1.43
N ARG A 66 15.60 -10.55 -1.17
CA ARG A 66 14.86 -9.31 -0.85
C ARG A 66 15.40 -8.64 0.41
N ALA A 67 15.73 -9.41 1.44
CA ALA A 67 16.31 -8.86 2.67
C ALA A 67 17.68 -8.21 2.43
N GLU A 68 18.55 -8.85 1.64
CA GLU A 68 19.87 -8.30 1.29
C GLU A 68 19.77 -7.06 0.40
N LEU A 69 18.92 -7.09 -0.63
CA LEU A 69 18.66 -5.92 -1.49
C LEU A 69 18.05 -4.76 -0.68
N ALA A 70 17.11 -5.04 0.22
CA ALA A 70 16.53 -4.04 1.12
C ALA A 70 17.62 -3.43 2.02
N THR A 71 18.47 -4.28 2.62
CA THR A 71 19.61 -3.83 3.44
C THR A 71 20.56 -2.97 2.63
N ALA A 72 20.91 -3.37 1.40
CA ALA A 72 21.79 -2.60 0.52
C ALA A 72 21.22 -1.21 0.18
N LEU A 73 19.92 -1.12 -0.07
CA LEU A 73 19.25 0.12 -0.46
C LEU A 73 18.95 1.04 0.75
N VAL A 74 18.59 0.49 1.92
CA VAL A 74 18.18 1.27 3.10
C VAL A 74 19.41 1.64 3.92
N ASP A 75 20.08 0.63 4.49
CA ASP A 75 21.15 0.81 5.48
C ASP A 75 22.55 0.74 4.86
N GLY A 76 22.65 0.19 3.65
CA GLY A 76 23.90 -0.06 2.94
C GLY A 76 24.33 1.11 2.04
N PRO A 77 24.92 0.83 0.86
CA PRO A 77 25.38 1.86 -0.07
C PRO A 77 24.26 2.66 -0.75
N GLY A 78 23.01 2.24 -0.64
CA GLY A 78 21.86 2.92 -1.25
C GLY A 78 21.66 2.63 -2.73
N ILE A 79 22.42 1.68 -3.29
CA ILE A 79 22.44 1.36 -4.72
C ILE A 79 22.80 -0.12 -4.91
N VAL A 80 22.17 -0.75 -5.90
CA VAL A 80 22.48 -2.11 -6.37
C VAL A 80 22.45 -2.14 -7.90
N MET A 81 23.22 -3.05 -8.50
CA MET A 81 23.19 -3.32 -9.93
C MET A 81 22.82 -4.77 -10.19
N LEU A 82 21.91 -5.00 -11.13
CA LEU A 82 21.47 -6.31 -11.58
C LEU A 82 21.92 -6.50 -13.04
N GLU A 83 22.92 -7.33 -13.24
CA GLU A 83 23.44 -7.66 -14.57
C GLU A 83 22.45 -8.56 -15.32
N GLY A 84 22.18 -8.23 -16.58
CA GLY A 84 21.26 -9.00 -17.42
C GLY A 84 19.82 -9.03 -16.88
N ALA A 85 19.39 -7.97 -16.16
CA ALA A 85 18.06 -7.86 -15.59
C ALA A 85 16.95 -8.03 -16.63
N VAL A 86 17.16 -7.52 -17.85
CA VAL A 86 16.25 -7.69 -18.98
C VAL A 86 17.00 -8.39 -20.13
N PRO A 87 16.45 -9.47 -20.72
CA PRO A 87 17.11 -10.16 -21.82
C PRO A 87 17.34 -9.25 -23.04
N PRO A 88 18.49 -9.37 -23.75
CA PRO A 88 18.83 -8.48 -24.86
C PRO A 88 17.74 -8.36 -25.93
N GLY A 89 17.10 -9.46 -26.33
CA GLY A 89 16.02 -9.43 -27.32
C GLY A 89 14.77 -8.65 -26.89
N ALA A 90 14.48 -8.60 -25.58
CA ALA A 90 13.40 -7.79 -25.04
C ALA A 90 13.77 -6.30 -25.01
N VAL A 91 15.03 -5.99 -24.67
CA VAL A 91 15.58 -4.63 -24.73
C VAL A 91 15.56 -4.11 -26.16
N ASP A 92 16.04 -4.88 -27.13
CA ASP A 92 16.09 -4.49 -28.55
C ASP A 92 14.69 -4.17 -29.09
N ARG A 93 13.70 -5.00 -28.74
CA ARG A 93 12.31 -4.79 -29.17
C ARG A 93 11.72 -3.52 -28.56
N ALA A 94 11.90 -3.31 -27.26
CA ALA A 94 11.45 -2.09 -26.59
C ALA A 94 12.17 -0.85 -27.13
N SER A 95 13.49 -0.92 -27.35
CA SER A 95 14.30 0.12 -27.99
C SER A 95 13.75 0.52 -29.35
N SER A 96 13.39 -0.44 -30.20
CA SER A 96 12.80 -0.16 -31.51
C SER A 96 11.54 0.70 -31.39
N VAL A 97 10.62 0.32 -30.48
CA VAL A 97 9.40 1.09 -30.23
C VAL A 97 9.71 2.50 -29.73
N PHE A 98 10.70 2.64 -28.83
CA PHE A 98 11.10 3.95 -28.31
C PHE A 98 11.72 4.85 -29.38
N TRP A 99 12.55 4.31 -30.28
CA TRP A 99 13.09 5.06 -31.41
C TRP A 99 12.01 5.50 -32.40
N ASP A 100 11.03 4.64 -32.68
CA ASP A 100 9.87 5.01 -33.51
C ASP A 100 9.07 6.15 -32.88
N LEU A 101 8.88 6.12 -31.56
CA LEU A 101 8.21 7.19 -30.81
C LEU A 101 8.99 8.51 -30.86
N ILE A 102 10.32 8.47 -30.70
CA ILE A 102 11.19 9.66 -30.78
C ILE A 102 11.12 10.26 -32.20
N ALA A 103 11.25 9.42 -33.24
CA ALA A 103 11.15 9.87 -34.62
C ALA A 103 9.78 10.52 -34.92
N ALA A 104 8.69 9.95 -34.39
CA ALA A 104 7.36 10.51 -34.52
C ALA A 104 7.19 11.85 -33.76
N GLN A 105 7.85 12.03 -32.61
CA GLN A 105 7.85 13.30 -31.87
C GLN A 105 8.60 14.39 -32.63
N HIS A 106 9.78 14.09 -33.18
CA HIS A 106 10.57 15.01 -34.00
C HIS A 106 9.79 15.46 -35.24
N ALA A 107 9.12 14.52 -35.93
CA ALA A 107 8.32 14.82 -37.11
C ALA A 107 7.14 15.79 -36.82
N ARG A 108 6.65 15.83 -35.57
CA ARG A 108 5.56 16.71 -35.13
C ARG A 108 6.05 18.09 -34.65
N GLY A 109 7.35 18.31 -34.54
CA GLY A 109 7.94 19.58 -34.11
C GLY A 109 7.79 19.91 -32.62
N GLY A 110 7.50 18.91 -31.77
CA GLY A 110 7.35 19.12 -30.32
C GLY A 110 8.69 19.08 -29.60
N LEU A 111 9.22 20.24 -29.18
CA LEU A 111 10.26 20.30 -28.15
C LEU A 111 9.63 19.92 -26.81
N ALA A 112 9.84 18.68 -26.35
CA ALA A 112 9.47 18.28 -25.00
C ALA A 112 10.57 18.75 -24.03
N GLY A 113 10.19 19.37 -22.91
CA GLY A 113 11.14 19.80 -21.89
C GLY A 113 11.81 18.62 -21.17
N ASP A 114 13.08 18.79 -20.80
CA ASP A 114 13.80 17.99 -19.81
C ASP A 114 13.94 18.85 -18.54
N HIS A 115 13.63 18.29 -17.38
CA HIS A 115 13.73 19.02 -16.10
C HIS A 115 15.18 19.36 -15.73
N PHE A 116 16.15 18.61 -16.25
CA PHE A 116 17.56 18.68 -15.83
C PHE A 116 18.53 19.00 -16.97
N ALA A 117 18.06 19.18 -18.20
CA ALA A 117 18.89 19.56 -19.35
C ALA A 117 18.24 20.67 -20.20
N LYS A 118 19.06 21.36 -21.01
CA LYS A 118 18.57 22.35 -21.97
C LYS A 118 17.65 21.68 -23.00
N PRO A 119 16.49 22.27 -23.35
CA PRO A 119 15.60 21.72 -24.38
C PRO A 119 16.34 21.43 -25.69
N GLY A 120 16.21 20.21 -26.21
CA GLY A 120 16.86 19.75 -27.45
C GLY A 120 18.28 19.20 -27.29
N ALA A 121 18.87 19.20 -26.09
CA ALA A 121 20.15 18.55 -25.84
C ALA A 121 20.03 17.01 -25.73
N ASN A 122 18.91 16.54 -25.20
CA ASN A 122 18.58 15.13 -24.99
C ASN A 122 17.21 14.82 -25.60
N ASP A 123 17.00 13.57 -26.04
CA ASP A 123 15.67 13.08 -26.42
C ASP A 123 14.99 12.41 -25.23
N ARG A 124 13.66 12.59 -25.12
CA ARG A 124 12.88 12.07 -24.01
C ARG A 124 11.50 11.56 -24.43
N VAL A 125 11.18 10.35 -23.99
CA VAL A 125 9.83 9.78 -24.10
C VAL A 125 9.19 9.75 -22.72
N TRP A 126 8.34 10.74 -22.44
CA TRP A 126 7.47 10.77 -21.25
C TRP A 126 6.38 9.70 -21.34
N ASN A 127 5.91 9.17 -20.21
CA ASN A 127 4.91 8.10 -20.16
C ASN A 127 5.28 6.95 -21.12
N ALA A 128 6.53 6.51 -21.06
CA ALA A 128 7.05 5.44 -21.91
C ALA A 128 6.36 4.10 -21.60
N LEU A 129 5.99 3.89 -20.33
CA LEU A 129 5.30 2.70 -19.86
C LEU A 129 3.95 2.48 -20.58
N GLU A 130 3.05 3.47 -20.56
CA GLU A 130 1.75 3.36 -21.24
C GLU A 130 1.93 3.25 -22.75
N LYS A 131 2.84 4.04 -23.32
CA LYS A 131 3.09 4.05 -24.76
C LYS A 131 3.58 2.70 -25.24
N LEU A 132 4.51 2.05 -24.52
CA LEU A 132 4.99 0.71 -24.85
C LEU A 132 3.86 -0.32 -24.73
N ALA A 133 3.09 -0.29 -23.62
CA ALA A 133 1.97 -1.20 -23.40
C ALA A 133 0.93 -1.16 -24.53
N VAL A 134 0.63 0.03 -25.05
CA VAL A 134 -0.38 0.23 -26.10
C VAL A 134 0.19 0.00 -27.50
N ALA A 135 1.43 0.43 -27.76
CA ALA A 135 2.03 0.32 -29.09
C ALA A 135 2.44 -1.11 -29.41
N ASP A 136 3.00 -1.85 -28.45
CA ASP A 136 3.45 -3.22 -28.64
C ASP A 136 3.32 -4.05 -27.34
N PRO A 137 2.15 -4.68 -27.12
CA PRO A 137 1.92 -5.55 -25.97
C PRO A 137 2.91 -6.71 -25.82
N GLU A 138 3.45 -7.26 -26.93
CA GLU A 138 4.45 -8.34 -26.86
C GLU A 138 5.77 -7.80 -26.32
N ALA A 139 6.22 -6.63 -26.81
CA ALA A 139 7.40 -5.96 -26.27
C ALA A 139 7.23 -5.62 -24.78
N PHE A 140 6.05 -5.12 -24.40
CA PHE A 140 5.73 -4.83 -23.01
C PHE A 140 5.85 -6.08 -22.12
N ILE A 141 5.26 -7.20 -22.54
CA ILE A 141 5.30 -8.47 -21.79
C ILE A 141 6.74 -8.99 -21.68
N ASP A 142 7.50 -9.03 -22.78
CA ASP A 142 8.85 -9.56 -22.78
C ASP A 142 9.82 -8.74 -21.92
N TYR A 143 9.59 -7.42 -21.84
CA TYR A 143 10.36 -6.49 -21.02
C TYR A 143 9.99 -6.56 -19.53
N HIS A 144 8.69 -6.51 -19.21
CA HIS A 144 8.20 -6.39 -17.83
C HIS A 144 7.99 -7.72 -17.10
N ARG A 145 8.17 -8.87 -17.77
CA ARG A 145 8.18 -10.18 -17.10
C ARG A 145 9.44 -10.41 -16.25
N SER A 146 10.42 -9.50 -16.28
CA SER A 146 11.69 -9.62 -15.56
C SER A 146 11.48 -9.80 -14.05
N ASP A 147 11.92 -10.95 -13.53
CA ASP A 147 11.90 -11.21 -12.09
C ASP A 147 12.94 -10.39 -11.32
N ALA A 148 14.06 -10.04 -11.97
CA ALA A 148 15.09 -9.19 -11.38
C ALA A 148 14.56 -7.78 -11.08
N VAL A 149 13.78 -7.20 -11.99
CA VAL A 149 13.11 -5.90 -11.75
C VAL A 149 12.07 -6.04 -10.64
N ALA A 150 11.23 -7.08 -10.70
CA ALA A 150 10.19 -7.30 -9.70
C ALA A 150 10.75 -7.47 -8.27
N VAL A 151 11.81 -8.27 -8.11
CA VAL A 151 12.41 -8.51 -6.79
C VAL A 151 13.06 -7.27 -6.19
N ALA A 152 13.68 -6.41 -7.02
CA ALA A 152 14.20 -5.12 -6.56
C ALA A 152 13.09 -4.18 -6.07
N CYS A 153 11.99 -4.10 -6.83
CA CYS A 153 10.82 -3.33 -6.42
C CYS A 153 10.21 -3.87 -5.11
N GLU A 154 10.03 -5.18 -5.00
CA GLU A 154 9.49 -5.82 -3.79
C GLU A 154 10.39 -5.64 -2.56
N ALA A 155 11.71 -5.68 -2.74
CA ALA A 155 12.67 -5.51 -1.66
C ALA A 155 12.55 -4.13 -1.00
N TRP A 156 12.32 -3.08 -1.79
CA TRP A 156 12.19 -1.71 -1.27
C TRP A 156 10.76 -1.34 -0.88
N LEU A 157 9.79 -1.61 -1.76
CA LEU A 157 8.42 -1.07 -1.67
C LEU A 157 7.39 -2.08 -1.15
N GLY A 158 7.77 -3.36 -1.07
CA GLY A 158 6.83 -4.44 -0.89
C GLY A 158 5.98 -4.74 -2.14
N PRO A 159 4.93 -5.56 -2.01
CA PRO A 159 4.07 -5.90 -3.14
C PRO A 159 3.22 -4.70 -3.57
N ARG A 160 2.59 -4.79 -4.75
CA ARG A 160 1.64 -3.77 -5.28
C ARG A 160 2.30 -2.41 -5.54
N TYR A 161 3.61 -2.40 -5.79
CA TYR A 161 4.29 -1.21 -6.31
C TYR A 161 3.70 -0.78 -7.65
N GLN A 162 3.93 0.48 -8.02
CA GLN A 162 3.42 1.07 -9.25
C GLN A 162 4.58 1.57 -10.10
N LEU A 163 4.73 1.05 -11.32
CA LEU A 163 5.76 1.51 -12.26
C LEU A 163 5.32 2.77 -12.99
N THR A 164 6.28 3.69 -13.19
CA THR A 164 6.22 4.75 -14.18
C THR A 164 7.56 4.79 -14.90
N GLU A 165 7.56 5.12 -16.19
CA GLU A 165 8.79 4.99 -16.99
C GLU A 165 8.97 6.14 -17.95
N GLN A 166 10.22 6.59 -18.09
CA GLN A 166 10.61 7.58 -19.06
C GLN A 166 11.91 7.20 -19.74
N VAL A 167 11.91 7.21 -21.07
CA VAL A 167 13.14 6.99 -21.83
C VAL A 167 13.91 8.28 -21.91
N ASN A 168 15.19 8.23 -21.56
CA ASN A 168 16.13 9.34 -21.68
C ASN A 168 17.29 8.95 -22.60
N VAL A 169 17.54 9.79 -23.60
CA VAL A 169 18.66 9.64 -24.54
C VAL A 169 19.60 10.82 -24.36
N VAL A 170 20.81 10.54 -23.89
CA VAL A 170 21.89 11.53 -23.86
C VAL A 170 22.64 11.48 -25.18
N ASN A 171 22.44 12.50 -26.00
CA ASN A 171 23.03 12.60 -27.32
C ASN A 171 24.56 12.77 -27.24
N PRO A 172 25.30 12.42 -28.32
CA PRO A 172 26.73 12.70 -28.40
C PRO A 172 27.06 14.16 -28.03
N GLY A 173 28.02 14.36 -27.13
CA GLY A 173 28.38 15.67 -26.60
C GLY A 173 27.49 16.21 -25.47
N GLY A 174 26.46 15.46 -25.04
CA GLY A 174 25.54 15.87 -23.97
C GLY A 174 26.25 16.19 -22.65
N GLU A 175 25.98 17.37 -22.09
CA GLU A 175 26.61 17.89 -20.86
C GLU A 175 26.19 17.09 -19.61
N ALA A 176 27.11 16.98 -18.63
CA ALA A 176 26.78 16.40 -17.33
C ALA A 176 25.78 17.27 -16.58
N GLN A 177 24.96 16.63 -15.74
CA GLN A 177 24.04 17.32 -14.85
C GLN A 177 24.70 17.67 -13.51
N HIS A 178 24.11 18.61 -12.79
CA HIS A 178 24.43 18.83 -11.38
C HIS A 178 23.88 17.67 -10.53
N PRO A 179 24.56 17.33 -9.42
CA PRO A 179 24.01 16.34 -8.48
C PRO A 179 22.64 16.78 -8.03
N HIS A 180 21.74 15.83 -7.85
CA HIS A 180 20.42 16.06 -7.29
C HIS A 180 19.97 14.83 -6.51
N ARG A 181 18.86 15.02 -5.79
CA ARG A 181 18.02 13.93 -5.27
C ARG A 181 16.71 13.92 -6.05
N ASP A 182 16.11 12.76 -6.16
CA ASP A 182 14.84 12.60 -6.85
C ASP A 182 13.65 12.90 -5.94
N TYR A 183 12.46 12.62 -6.48
CA TYR A 183 11.14 12.80 -5.88
C TYR A 183 11.07 12.25 -4.43
N HIS A 184 10.42 12.93 -3.48
CA HIS A 184 9.47 14.05 -3.65
C HIS A 184 10.09 15.42 -3.46
N LEU A 185 10.91 15.59 -2.42
CA LEU A 185 11.47 16.90 -2.04
C LEU A 185 12.54 17.40 -3.02
N GLY A 186 13.13 16.51 -3.84
CA GLY A 186 14.12 16.88 -4.84
C GLY A 186 13.61 17.86 -5.92
N PHE A 187 12.30 17.89 -6.15
CA PHE A 187 11.65 18.79 -7.11
C PHE A 187 11.25 20.14 -6.52
N LEU A 188 11.37 20.31 -5.21
CA LEU A 188 11.02 21.55 -4.52
C LEU A 188 12.21 22.51 -4.46
N THR A 189 11.93 23.80 -4.40
CA THR A 189 12.93 24.82 -4.04
C THR A 189 13.41 24.61 -2.60
N ASP A 190 14.56 25.20 -2.24
CA ASP A 190 15.08 25.09 -0.87
C ASP A 190 14.06 25.63 0.16
N ASP A 191 13.46 26.79 -0.10
CA ASP A 191 12.47 27.42 0.79
C ASP A 191 11.18 26.57 0.95
N GLU A 192 10.81 25.77 -0.05
CA GLU A 192 9.70 24.82 0.05
C GLU A 192 10.09 23.57 0.82
N ALA A 193 11.31 23.06 0.62
CA ALA A 193 11.82 21.87 1.32
C ALA A 193 12.01 22.13 2.83
N GLU A 194 12.40 23.34 3.23
CA GLU A 194 12.51 23.77 4.65
C GLU A 194 11.15 23.80 5.37
N GLN A 195 10.03 23.90 4.64
CA GLN A 195 8.67 23.85 5.22
C GLN A 195 8.24 22.44 5.59
N PHE A 196 9.05 21.42 5.33
CA PHE A 196 8.76 20.04 5.72
C PHE A 196 9.58 19.65 6.95
N PRO A 197 8.95 18.99 7.93
CA PRO A 197 9.67 18.56 9.12
C PRO A 197 10.59 17.38 8.82
N LEU A 198 11.60 17.14 9.67
CA LEU A 198 12.66 16.16 9.44
C LEU A 198 12.13 14.73 9.19
N GLN A 199 11.06 14.32 9.86
CA GLN A 199 10.43 13.03 9.59
C GLN A 199 9.88 12.90 8.17
N THR A 200 9.48 14.00 7.52
CA THR A 200 9.05 13.99 6.12
C THR A 200 10.24 13.87 5.18
N HIS A 201 11.37 14.51 5.50
CA HIS A 201 12.63 14.30 4.78
C HIS A 201 13.09 12.84 4.82
N ARG A 202 12.85 12.15 5.94
CA ARG A 202 13.11 10.70 6.09
C ARG A 202 12.08 9.83 5.36
N LEU A 203 10.79 10.18 5.44
CA LEU A 203 9.70 9.39 4.86
C LEU A 203 9.65 9.47 3.33
N SER A 204 9.83 10.67 2.77
CA SER A 204 9.69 10.91 1.32
C SER A 204 10.44 9.90 0.45
N PRO A 205 11.74 9.63 0.68
CA PRO A 205 12.48 8.69 -0.16
C PRO A 205 12.03 7.24 0.01
N LEU A 206 11.37 6.86 1.11
CA LEU A 206 10.88 5.50 1.33
C LEU A 206 9.62 5.18 0.51
N LEU A 207 8.99 6.19 -0.09
CA LEU A 207 7.76 6.01 -0.88
C LEU A 207 8.03 5.69 -2.35
N THR A 208 9.26 5.82 -2.82
CA THR A 208 9.66 5.57 -4.22
C THR A 208 11.00 4.85 -4.31
N LEU A 209 11.20 4.07 -5.37
CA LEU A 209 12.49 3.51 -5.77
C LEU A 209 12.85 4.10 -7.14
N GLN A 210 14.12 4.42 -7.34
CA GLN A 210 14.62 4.82 -8.66
C GLN A 210 15.34 3.65 -9.31
N GLY A 211 15.12 3.50 -10.61
CA GLY A 211 15.73 2.48 -11.43
C GLY A 211 16.12 3.01 -12.80
N ALA A 212 17.09 2.37 -13.44
CA ALA A 212 17.40 2.60 -14.85
C ALA A 212 17.80 1.29 -15.51
N ILE A 213 17.20 0.97 -16.65
CA ILE A 213 17.61 -0.14 -17.52
C ILE A 213 18.39 0.44 -18.70
N ALA A 214 19.57 -0.11 -18.96
CA ALA A 214 20.39 0.29 -20.09
C ALA A 214 19.85 -0.30 -21.40
N HIS A 215 19.65 0.53 -22.42
CA HIS A 215 19.19 0.11 -23.75
C HIS A 215 20.32 0.07 -24.79
N CYS A 216 21.54 0.41 -24.37
CA CYS A 216 22.77 0.26 -25.12
C CYS A 216 23.91 0.00 -24.14
N ASP A 217 25.07 -0.41 -24.64
CA ASP A 217 26.28 -0.43 -23.82
C ASP A 217 26.67 1.01 -23.44
N MET A 218 27.03 1.21 -22.18
CA MET A 218 27.37 2.50 -21.60
C MET A 218 28.74 2.43 -20.93
N GLY A 219 29.80 2.55 -21.74
CA GLY A 219 31.14 2.80 -21.22
C GLY A 219 31.21 4.16 -20.50
N THR A 220 32.18 4.37 -19.62
CA THR A 220 32.29 5.63 -18.84
C THR A 220 32.33 6.89 -19.70
N GLU A 221 32.85 6.78 -20.93
CA GLU A 221 32.93 7.82 -21.94
C GLU A 221 31.57 8.24 -22.51
N THR A 222 30.57 7.35 -22.49
CA THR A 222 29.19 7.67 -22.92
C THR A 222 28.42 8.42 -21.84
N GLY A 223 29.01 8.60 -20.66
CA GLY A 223 28.44 9.33 -19.53
C GLY A 223 27.30 8.60 -18.82
N PRO A 224 27.43 7.31 -18.42
CA PRO A 224 26.45 6.67 -17.54
C PRO A 224 26.27 7.48 -16.24
N THR A 225 25.18 7.23 -15.52
CA THR A 225 24.85 8.00 -14.31
C THR A 225 25.99 7.92 -13.28
N MET A 226 26.31 9.07 -12.70
CA MET A 226 27.23 9.21 -11.59
C MET A 226 26.45 9.08 -10.28
N TYR A 227 26.96 8.32 -9.33
CA TYR A 227 26.31 8.03 -8.06
C TYR A 227 27.24 8.35 -6.90
N LEU A 228 26.69 8.69 -5.74
CA LEU A 228 27.46 8.83 -4.51
C LEU A 228 26.91 7.87 -3.44
N PRO A 229 27.45 6.64 -3.34
CA PRO A 229 27.03 5.65 -2.36
C PRO A 229 27.01 6.22 -0.93
N HIS A 230 26.06 5.76 -0.13
CA HIS A 230 25.75 6.20 1.24
C HIS A 230 25.25 7.66 1.39
N SER A 231 25.24 8.48 0.34
CA SER A 231 24.76 9.87 0.43
C SER A 231 23.27 10.00 0.78
N HIS A 232 22.47 8.95 0.57
CA HIS A 232 21.04 8.91 0.93
C HIS A 232 20.82 8.92 2.45
N LYS A 233 21.80 8.46 3.23
CA LYS A 233 21.75 8.44 4.71
C LYS A 233 21.80 9.83 5.32
N TYR A 234 22.28 10.83 4.57
CA TYR A 234 22.37 12.19 5.07
C TYR A 234 20.99 12.85 5.07
N GLU A 235 20.42 13.04 6.26
CA GLU A 235 19.03 13.47 6.43
C GLU A 235 18.73 14.82 5.78
N LEU A 236 19.67 15.76 5.90
CA LEU A 236 19.54 17.12 5.34
C LEU A 236 19.88 17.21 3.86
N GLY A 237 20.15 16.08 3.18
CA GLY A 237 20.70 16.15 1.84
C GLY A 237 19.76 16.73 0.78
N TYR A 238 18.43 16.81 1.02
CA TYR A 238 17.51 17.57 0.15
C TYR A 238 17.76 19.08 0.17
N LEU A 239 18.36 19.60 1.25
CA LEU A 239 18.79 20.99 1.41
C LEU A 239 20.27 21.18 1.05
N ALA A 240 21.05 20.09 1.03
CA ALA A 240 22.50 20.16 0.85
C ALA A 240 22.96 20.06 -0.61
N TRP A 241 22.27 19.31 -1.47
CA TRP A 241 22.80 18.96 -2.80
C TRP A 241 23.04 20.14 -3.74
N ARG A 242 22.35 21.28 -3.53
CA ARG A 242 22.52 22.52 -4.30
C ARG A 242 23.68 23.38 -3.82
N ARG A 243 24.22 23.09 -2.63
CA ARG A 243 25.27 23.90 -2.02
C ARG A 243 26.61 23.69 -2.74
N PRO A 244 27.37 24.75 -3.05
CA PRO A 244 28.60 24.64 -3.85
C PRO A 244 29.62 23.62 -3.31
N GLU A 245 29.80 23.57 -1.99
CA GLU A 245 30.74 22.67 -1.34
C GLU A 245 30.31 21.19 -1.41
N PHE A 246 29.00 20.92 -1.47
CA PHE A 246 28.47 19.57 -1.68
C PHE A 246 28.54 19.16 -3.16
N ILE A 247 28.31 20.10 -4.08
CA ILE A 247 28.50 19.87 -5.53
C ILE A 247 29.95 19.51 -5.83
N GLU A 248 30.90 20.25 -5.26
CA GLU A 248 32.33 19.98 -5.43
C GLU A 248 32.72 18.66 -4.78
N TYR A 249 32.23 18.37 -3.58
CA TYR A 249 32.47 17.08 -2.95
C TYR A 249 31.94 15.91 -3.80
N PHE A 250 30.72 16.02 -4.33
CA PHE A 250 30.15 15.04 -5.24
C PHE A 250 31.03 14.85 -6.47
N SER A 251 31.48 15.95 -7.12
CA SER A 251 32.29 15.92 -8.34
C SER A 251 33.62 15.17 -8.17
N GLN A 252 34.15 15.13 -6.95
CA GLN A 252 35.40 14.45 -6.61
C GLN A 252 35.19 12.98 -6.18
N HIS A 253 34.09 12.65 -5.52
CA HIS A 253 33.90 11.36 -4.82
C HIS A 253 32.86 10.42 -5.45
N ARG A 254 32.09 10.89 -6.43
CA ARG A 254 31.14 10.08 -7.20
C ARG A 254 31.80 8.87 -7.87
N VAL A 255 31.04 7.78 -7.93
CA VAL A 255 31.33 6.56 -8.66
C VAL A 255 30.55 6.55 -9.97
N GLN A 256 31.03 5.79 -10.96
CA GLN A 256 30.40 5.71 -12.26
C GLN A 256 30.61 4.29 -12.80
N LEU A 257 29.50 3.57 -12.95
CA LEU A 257 29.50 2.17 -13.35
C LEU A 257 29.28 2.05 -14.86
N PRO A 258 30.11 1.29 -15.58
CA PRO A 258 29.77 0.89 -16.94
C PRO A 258 28.61 -0.11 -16.91
N LEU A 259 27.71 0.01 -17.88
CA LEU A 259 26.53 -0.87 -18.01
C LEU A 259 26.53 -1.51 -19.40
N ARG A 260 26.04 -2.74 -19.50
CA ARG A 260 25.69 -3.38 -20.77
C ARG A 260 24.20 -3.22 -21.04
N ALA A 261 23.79 -3.33 -22.30
CA ALA A 261 22.38 -3.38 -22.63
C ALA A 261 21.67 -4.50 -21.84
N GLY A 262 20.57 -4.17 -21.17
CA GLY A 262 19.79 -5.08 -20.32
C GLY A 262 20.19 -5.10 -18.84
N ASP A 263 21.31 -4.47 -18.46
CA ASP A 263 21.62 -4.26 -17.05
C ASP A 263 20.66 -3.24 -16.43
N ALA A 264 20.30 -3.44 -15.16
CA ALA A 264 19.50 -2.52 -14.38
C ALA A 264 20.27 -2.01 -13.16
N VAL A 265 20.12 -0.74 -12.84
CA VAL A 265 20.60 -0.14 -11.58
C VAL A 265 19.40 0.34 -10.79
N PHE A 266 19.34 0.01 -9.51
CA PHE A 266 18.32 0.50 -8.58
C PHE A 266 18.99 1.24 -7.43
N PHE A 267 18.45 2.38 -7.04
CA PHE A 267 19.03 3.20 -5.99
C PHE A 267 17.97 3.98 -5.22
N SER A 268 18.32 4.36 -3.99
CA SER A 268 17.49 5.21 -3.16
C SER A 268 17.28 6.57 -3.84
N PRO A 269 16.05 7.10 -3.92
CA PRO A 269 15.79 8.43 -4.48
C PRO A 269 16.49 9.57 -3.71
N ALA A 270 16.89 9.34 -2.45
CA ALA A 270 17.68 10.29 -1.67
C ALA A 270 19.19 10.22 -1.97
N MET A 271 19.65 9.33 -2.85
CA MET A 271 21.05 9.31 -3.26
C MET A 271 21.38 10.53 -4.13
N PHE A 272 22.52 11.16 -3.85
CA PHE A 272 23.08 12.15 -4.76
C PHE A 272 23.53 11.45 -6.04
N HIS A 273 22.98 11.89 -7.16
CA HIS A 273 23.31 11.34 -8.46
C HIS A 273 23.15 12.41 -9.56
N ALA A 274 23.73 12.15 -10.72
CA ALA A 274 23.64 13.02 -11.90
C ALA A 274 23.98 12.26 -13.18
N ALA A 275 23.38 12.65 -14.31
CA ALA A 275 23.83 12.14 -15.60
C ALA A 275 25.28 12.59 -15.88
N GLY A 276 26.11 11.65 -16.37
CA GLY A 276 27.48 11.93 -16.77
C GLY A 276 27.56 12.64 -18.13
N HIS A 277 28.71 13.24 -18.41
CA HIS A 277 28.97 13.87 -19.71
C HIS A 277 29.21 12.80 -20.79
N ASN A 278 28.43 12.84 -21.88
CA ASN A 278 28.66 11.98 -23.03
C ASN A 278 29.76 12.59 -23.91
N ARG A 279 30.95 12.00 -23.85
CA ARG A 279 32.16 12.44 -24.58
C ARG A 279 32.33 11.76 -25.93
N THR A 280 31.40 10.87 -26.31
CA THR A 280 31.46 10.17 -27.59
C THR A 280 30.97 11.04 -28.73
N ALA A 281 31.32 10.66 -29.97
CA ALA A 281 30.88 11.35 -31.17
C ALA A 281 29.64 10.71 -31.81
N ASP A 282 29.32 9.47 -31.44
CA ASP A 282 28.39 8.60 -32.18
C ASP A 282 27.43 7.80 -31.29
N VAL A 283 27.65 7.73 -29.97
CA VAL A 283 26.78 6.95 -29.08
C VAL A 283 25.63 7.81 -28.55
N HIS A 284 24.41 7.42 -28.91
CA HIS A 284 23.19 7.94 -28.29
C HIS A 284 22.86 7.10 -27.06
N ARG A 285 23.25 7.58 -25.88
CA ARG A 285 23.15 6.82 -24.62
C ARG A 285 21.70 6.77 -24.15
N ILE A 286 21.01 5.69 -24.50
CA ILE A 286 19.59 5.45 -24.19
C ILE A 286 19.41 4.62 -22.90
N ALA A 287 18.64 5.15 -21.96
CA ALA A 287 18.22 4.46 -20.74
C ALA A 287 16.71 4.58 -20.56
N ASN A 288 16.06 3.51 -20.13
CA ASN A 288 14.68 3.58 -19.64
C ASN A 288 14.72 3.80 -18.12
N LEU A 289 14.26 4.96 -17.67
CA LEU A 289 14.24 5.34 -16.26
C LEU A 289 12.96 4.83 -15.64
N LEU A 290 13.07 4.01 -14.59
CA LEU A 290 11.95 3.51 -13.82
C LEU A 290 11.82 4.37 -12.56
N GLN A 291 10.71 5.09 -12.45
CA GLN A 291 10.30 5.66 -11.18
C GLN A 291 9.20 4.77 -10.60
N ILE A 292 9.55 4.00 -9.58
CA ILE A 292 8.62 3.06 -8.96
C ILE A 292 8.06 3.66 -7.68
N SER A 293 6.74 3.69 -7.53
CA SER A 293 6.08 4.17 -6.32
C SER A 293 5.56 3.02 -5.48
N SER A 294 5.57 3.16 -4.16
CA SER A 294 4.82 2.27 -3.28
C SER A 294 3.32 2.38 -3.56
N ALA A 295 2.56 1.37 -3.15
CA ALA A 295 1.09 1.42 -3.14
C ALA A 295 0.51 2.64 -2.39
N PHE A 296 1.30 3.26 -1.51
CA PHE A 296 0.90 4.40 -0.67
C PHE A 296 1.43 5.74 -1.20
N GLY A 297 2.34 5.70 -2.17
CA GLY A 297 3.03 6.86 -2.72
C GLY A 297 2.27 7.45 -3.92
N ARG A 298 2.48 8.75 -4.16
CA ARG A 298 2.06 9.36 -5.43
C ARG A 298 3.15 9.16 -6.48
N ALA A 299 2.76 8.81 -7.70
CA ALA A 299 3.67 8.78 -8.84
C ALA A 299 3.89 10.19 -9.43
N THR A 300 5.03 10.40 -10.09
CA THR A 300 5.33 11.68 -10.78
C THR A 300 4.45 11.89 -12.01
N GLU A 301 4.13 10.82 -12.74
CA GLU A 301 3.27 10.87 -13.93
C GLU A 301 1.94 10.13 -13.71
N ALA A 302 0.89 10.66 -14.32
CA ALA A 302 -0.39 9.98 -14.40
C ALA A 302 -0.38 9.02 -15.60
N VAL A 303 -0.81 7.78 -15.38
CA VAL A 303 -0.84 6.71 -16.37
C VAL A 303 -2.26 6.13 -16.47
N ASP A 304 -2.75 5.90 -17.68
CA ASP A 304 -4.04 5.23 -17.87
C ASP A 304 -3.89 3.70 -17.75
N ARG A 305 -3.94 3.21 -16.50
CA ARG A 305 -3.86 1.78 -16.17
C ARG A 305 -4.97 0.96 -16.83
N GLY A 306 -6.18 1.51 -16.93
CA GLY A 306 -7.31 0.84 -17.58
C GLY A 306 -7.01 0.58 -19.07
N ARG A 307 -6.46 1.57 -19.76
CA ARG A 307 -6.01 1.44 -21.15
C ARG A 307 -4.87 0.43 -21.29
N MET A 308 -3.89 0.46 -20.40
CA MET A 308 -2.78 -0.49 -20.41
C MET A 308 -3.25 -1.93 -20.23
N VAL A 309 -4.07 -2.19 -19.20
CA VAL A 309 -4.60 -3.54 -18.94
C VAL A 309 -5.39 -4.05 -20.15
N ASN A 310 -6.25 -3.22 -20.73
CA ASN A 310 -7.01 -3.57 -21.93
C ASN A 310 -6.12 -3.89 -23.15
N ALA A 311 -4.98 -3.20 -23.31
CA ALA A 311 -4.04 -3.45 -24.40
C ALA A 311 -3.20 -4.72 -24.17
N VAL A 312 -2.73 -4.94 -22.94
CA VAL A 312 -1.78 -6.03 -22.60
C VAL A 312 -2.49 -7.37 -22.41
N TYR A 313 -3.68 -7.38 -21.81
CA TYR A 313 -4.35 -8.61 -21.40
C TYR A 313 -4.57 -9.66 -22.51
N PRO A 314 -5.04 -9.31 -23.73
CA PRO A 314 -5.26 -10.30 -24.78
C PRO A 314 -4.00 -11.10 -25.13
N THR A 315 -2.87 -10.39 -25.24
CA THR A 315 -1.56 -10.98 -25.52
C THR A 315 -1.06 -11.78 -24.33
N LEU A 316 -1.15 -11.23 -23.11
CA LEU A 316 -0.71 -11.93 -21.90
C LEU A 316 -1.48 -13.25 -21.70
N ARG A 317 -2.81 -13.24 -21.89
CA ARG A 317 -3.65 -14.44 -21.86
C ARG A 317 -3.17 -15.50 -22.85
N SER A 318 -2.89 -15.11 -24.10
CA SER A 318 -2.36 -16.02 -25.13
C SER A 318 -0.99 -16.61 -24.74
N ARG A 319 -0.11 -15.78 -24.16
CA ARG A 319 1.22 -16.20 -23.69
C ARG A 319 1.12 -17.17 -22.51
N VAL A 320 0.23 -16.92 -21.55
CA VAL A 320 -0.05 -17.85 -20.45
C VAL A 320 -0.59 -19.19 -20.97
N ALA A 321 -1.54 -19.16 -21.91
CA ALA A 321 -2.03 -20.38 -22.57
C ALA A 321 -0.93 -21.13 -23.34
N SER A 322 0.09 -20.42 -23.81
CA SER A 322 1.26 -20.98 -24.51
C SER A 322 2.44 -21.33 -23.59
N GLY A 323 2.26 -21.27 -22.27
CA GLY A 323 3.25 -21.73 -21.29
C GLY A 323 4.10 -20.64 -20.63
N LEU A 324 3.72 -19.35 -20.72
CA LEU A 324 4.34 -18.33 -19.88
C LEU A 324 4.11 -18.65 -18.40
N ASP A 325 5.17 -18.63 -17.62
CA ASP A 325 5.13 -18.92 -16.19
C ASP A 325 4.22 -17.94 -15.41
N ARG A 326 3.60 -18.43 -14.33
CA ARG A 326 2.67 -17.63 -13.52
C ARG A 326 3.35 -16.48 -12.79
N ALA A 327 4.59 -16.64 -12.31
CA ALA A 327 5.34 -15.56 -11.67
C ALA A 327 5.71 -14.48 -12.70
N ALA A 328 6.14 -14.91 -13.90
CA ALA A 328 6.38 -14.00 -15.02
C ALA A 328 5.10 -13.22 -15.40
N ALA A 329 3.94 -13.87 -15.45
CA ALA A 329 2.67 -13.19 -15.70
C ALA A 329 2.29 -12.22 -14.57
N ALA A 330 2.54 -12.57 -13.30
CA ALA A 330 2.32 -11.69 -12.16
C ALA A 330 3.18 -10.42 -12.22
N ASN A 331 4.44 -10.53 -12.66
CA ASN A 331 5.33 -9.38 -12.86
C ASN A 331 4.76 -8.42 -13.92
N VAL A 332 4.21 -8.95 -15.02
CA VAL A 332 3.53 -8.13 -16.04
C VAL A 332 2.28 -7.45 -15.48
N VAL A 333 1.47 -8.16 -14.68
CA VAL A 333 0.28 -7.57 -14.03
C VAL A 333 0.70 -6.42 -13.11
N ALA A 334 1.75 -6.61 -12.30
CA ALA A 334 2.27 -5.57 -11.40
C ALA A 334 2.81 -4.34 -12.17
N ALA A 335 3.27 -4.52 -13.41
CA ALA A 335 3.74 -3.43 -14.24
C ALA A 335 2.61 -2.58 -14.85
N CYS A 336 1.46 -3.18 -15.20
CA CYS A 336 0.40 -2.49 -15.94
C CYS A 336 -0.87 -2.16 -15.16
N ALA A 337 -1.18 -2.89 -14.08
CA ALA A 337 -2.45 -2.74 -13.34
C ALA A 337 -2.24 -2.03 -11.98
N GLU A 338 -3.26 -1.30 -11.53
CA GLU A 338 -3.30 -0.77 -10.15
C GLU A 338 -3.39 -1.94 -9.14
N GLY A 339 -2.39 -2.05 -8.27
CA GLY A 339 -2.27 -3.11 -7.27
C GLY A 339 -2.90 -2.78 -5.92
N TYR A 340 -3.20 -1.51 -5.66
CA TYR A 340 -3.80 -1.07 -4.41
C TYR A 340 -5.27 -0.70 -4.61
N ALA A 341 -6.13 -1.19 -3.71
CA ALA A 341 -7.58 -1.00 -3.83
C ALA A 341 -8.04 0.44 -3.51
N PHE A 342 -7.15 1.26 -2.94
CA PHE A 342 -7.49 2.61 -2.51
C PHE A 342 -6.73 3.67 -3.34
N PRO A 343 -7.30 4.87 -3.53
CA PRO A 343 -8.63 5.27 -3.08
C PRO A 343 -9.76 4.58 -3.85
N THR A 344 -10.87 4.30 -3.15
CA THR A 344 -12.12 3.81 -3.71
C THR A 344 -13.30 4.57 -3.11
N ASN A 345 -14.47 4.48 -3.73
CA ASN A 345 -15.69 5.07 -3.22
C ASN A 345 -16.46 4.01 -2.40
N LEU A 346 -16.38 4.12 -1.07
CA LEU A 346 -17.00 3.16 -0.15
C LEU A 346 -18.54 3.17 -0.17
N ASP A 347 -19.19 4.15 -0.80
CA ASP A 347 -20.65 4.08 -1.01
C ASP A 347 -21.02 3.05 -2.08
N ARG A 348 -20.11 2.82 -3.04
CA ARG A 348 -20.37 2.02 -4.26
C ARG A 348 -19.52 0.75 -4.33
N ASP A 349 -18.36 0.75 -3.70
CA ASP A 349 -17.37 -0.32 -3.71
C ASP A 349 -17.05 -0.74 -2.28
N GLN A 350 -18.05 -1.28 -1.58
CA GLN A 350 -17.87 -1.78 -0.22
C GLN A 350 -17.04 -3.07 -0.23
N PRO A 351 -16.21 -3.31 0.79
CA PRO A 351 -15.47 -4.56 0.94
C PRO A 351 -16.41 -5.71 1.35
N VAL A 352 -17.23 -6.20 0.42
CA VAL A 352 -18.13 -7.33 0.65
C VAL A 352 -17.30 -8.63 0.67
N GLY A 353 -17.25 -9.32 1.81
CA GLY A 353 -16.53 -10.59 1.95
C GLY A 353 -15.01 -10.45 2.15
N GLY A 354 -14.51 -9.28 2.53
CA GLY A 354 -13.09 -9.02 2.81
C GLY A 354 -12.87 -7.71 3.58
N LEU A 355 -11.60 -7.30 3.74
CA LEU A 355 -11.23 -6.04 4.40
C LEU A 355 -11.08 -4.86 3.41
N ALA A 356 -10.95 -5.14 2.11
CA ALA A 356 -10.84 -4.16 1.05
C ALA A 356 -11.52 -4.67 -0.22
N PRO A 357 -11.99 -3.78 -1.12
CA PRO A 357 -12.41 -4.17 -2.46
C PRO A 357 -11.25 -4.72 -3.29
N ARG A 358 -11.56 -5.25 -4.47
CA ARG A 358 -10.55 -5.80 -5.39
C ARG A 358 -9.86 -4.67 -6.15
N SER A 359 -8.55 -4.77 -6.30
CA SER A 359 -7.76 -3.90 -7.17
C SER A 359 -7.87 -4.32 -8.64
N GLN A 360 -7.39 -3.47 -9.56
CA GLN A 360 -7.30 -3.86 -10.99
C GLN A 360 -6.38 -5.08 -11.19
N ALA A 361 -5.29 -5.16 -10.42
CA ALA A 361 -4.39 -6.30 -10.45
C ALA A 361 -5.09 -7.60 -9.99
N ASP A 362 -5.95 -7.52 -8.98
CA ASP A 362 -6.76 -8.68 -8.52
C ASP A 362 -7.74 -9.14 -9.61
N LEU A 363 -8.40 -8.19 -10.30
CA LEU A 363 -9.32 -8.47 -11.40
C LEU A 363 -8.59 -9.10 -12.59
N MET A 364 -7.46 -8.53 -13.01
CA MET A 364 -6.66 -9.06 -14.11
C MET A 364 -6.08 -10.45 -13.79
N SER A 365 -5.61 -10.65 -12.54
CA SER A 365 -5.11 -11.96 -12.10
C SER A 365 -6.20 -13.02 -12.09
N ARG A 366 -7.41 -12.67 -11.63
CA ARG A 366 -8.58 -13.55 -11.70
C ARG A 366 -8.95 -13.88 -13.15
N ALA A 367 -8.96 -12.87 -14.02
CA ALA A 367 -9.27 -13.04 -15.43
C ALA A 367 -8.30 -14.02 -16.12
N LEU A 368 -6.99 -13.93 -15.82
CA LEU A 368 -6.00 -14.89 -16.28
C LEU A 368 -6.25 -16.31 -15.72
N HIS A 369 -6.60 -16.42 -14.44
CA HIS A 369 -6.85 -17.71 -13.79
C HIS A 369 -8.09 -18.42 -14.32
N GLU A 370 -9.17 -17.67 -14.55
CA GLU A 370 -10.46 -18.15 -15.03
C GLU A 370 -10.60 -18.10 -16.56
N ASP A 371 -9.53 -17.75 -17.27
CA ASP A 371 -9.45 -17.64 -18.73
C ASP A 371 -10.55 -16.75 -19.35
N TRP A 372 -10.81 -15.60 -18.74
CA TRP A 372 -11.81 -14.66 -19.23
C TRP A 372 -11.46 -14.12 -20.62
N THR A 373 -12.48 -13.89 -21.44
CA THR A 373 -12.32 -13.16 -22.69
C THR A 373 -11.89 -11.71 -22.43
N PRO A 374 -11.18 -11.05 -23.39
CA PRO A 374 -10.84 -9.63 -23.25
C PRO A 374 -12.05 -8.73 -23.00
N GLU A 375 -13.21 -9.06 -23.57
CA GLU A 375 -14.44 -8.30 -23.39
C GLU A 375 -15.00 -8.43 -21.97
N GLN A 376 -14.94 -9.64 -21.38
CA GLN A 376 -15.34 -9.85 -19.99
C GLN A 376 -14.46 -9.04 -19.03
N LEU A 377 -13.14 -9.07 -19.20
CA LEU A 377 -12.25 -8.26 -18.37
C LEU A 377 -12.53 -6.76 -18.55
N ARG A 378 -12.73 -6.29 -19.79
CA ARG A 378 -13.04 -4.89 -20.07
C ARG A 378 -14.31 -4.44 -19.35
N GLN A 379 -15.37 -5.21 -19.47
CA GLN A 379 -16.65 -4.92 -18.81
C GLN A 379 -16.48 -4.84 -17.28
N GLU A 380 -15.71 -5.75 -16.68
CA GLU A 380 -15.44 -5.75 -15.24
C GLU A 380 -14.57 -4.56 -14.81
N LEU A 381 -13.59 -4.16 -15.62
CA LEU A 381 -12.76 -2.97 -15.38
C LEU A 381 -13.57 -1.67 -15.52
N ASP A 382 -14.49 -1.60 -16.48
CA ASP A 382 -15.38 -0.44 -16.66
C ASP A 382 -16.30 -0.28 -15.45
N GLN A 383 -16.93 -1.37 -15.00
CA GLN A 383 -17.75 -1.37 -13.77
C GLN A 383 -16.92 -1.05 -12.53
N HIS A 384 -15.70 -1.57 -12.42
CA HIS A 384 -14.76 -1.24 -11.35
C HIS A 384 -14.44 0.26 -11.34
N GLY A 385 -14.14 0.84 -12.50
CA GLY A 385 -13.92 2.27 -12.66
C GLY A 385 -15.14 3.13 -12.31
N GLU A 386 -16.35 2.69 -12.67
CA GLU A 386 -17.60 3.37 -12.28
C GLU A 386 -17.82 3.36 -10.77
N ARG A 387 -17.55 2.23 -10.10
CA ARG A 387 -17.64 2.11 -8.65
C ARG A 387 -16.61 2.99 -7.93
N HIS A 388 -15.41 3.19 -8.48
CA HIS A 388 -14.37 4.03 -7.87
C HIS A 388 -14.60 5.55 -8.02
N ARG A 389 -15.45 5.99 -8.95
CA ARG A 389 -15.71 7.43 -9.14
C ARG A 389 -16.51 8.00 -7.99
N SER A 390 -16.13 9.19 -7.53
CA SER A 390 -17.00 10.01 -6.70
C SER A 390 -18.24 10.39 -7.53
N ALA A 391 -19.43 10.13 -7.01
CA ALA A 391 -20.67 10.42 -7.70
C ALA A 391 -20.77 11.91 -8.08
N VAL A 392 -21.11 12.19 -9.33
CA VAL A 392 -21.68 13.47 -9.73
C VAL A 392 -23.10 13.19 -10.20
N GLY A 393 -24.10 13.54 -9.38
CA GLY A 393 -25.47 13.74 -9.85
C GLY A 393 -26.53 12.67 -9.54
N GLU A 394 -26.22 11.54 -8.89
CA GLU A 394 -27.26 10.55 -8.50
C GLU A 394 -27.30 10.27 -6.99
N ASP A 395 -26.19 10.40 -6.28
CA ASP A 395 -26.15 10.45 -4.82
C ASP A 395 -26.33 11.90 -4.39
N ASP A 396 -27.59 12.36 -4.43
CA ASP A 396 -27.97 13.73 -4.11
C ASP A 396 -27.89 13.98 -2.59
N TRP A 397 -26.68 13.84 -2.05
CA TRP A 397 -26.36 14.23 -0.69
C TRP A 397 -26.63 15.72 -0.48
N TYR A 398 -26.61 16.54 -1.53
CA TYR A 398 -27.08 17.91 -1.50
C TYR A 398 -28.60 17.99 -1.25
N ARG A 399 -29.44 17.19 -1.92
CA ARG A 399 -30.88 17.08 -1.57
C ARG A 399 -31.11 16.46 -0.21
N LEU A 400 -30.34 15.48 0.23
CA LEU A 400 -30.43 14.95 1.61
C LEU A 400 -29.99 16.00 2.64
N ALA A 401 -28.95 16.78 2.35
CA ALA A 401 -28.49 17.88 3.18
C ALA A 401 -29.50 19.04 3.19
N ASP A 402 -30.12 19.35 2.05
CA ASP A 402 -31.13 20.39 1.93
C ASP A 402 -32.47 19.95 2.55
N ALA A 403 -32.83 18.67 2.44
CA ALA A 403 -33.94 18.07 3.20
C ALA A 403 -33.63 18.05 4.69
N ALA A 404 -32.41 17.71 5.11
CA ALA A 404 -31.99 17.77 6.52
C ALA A 404 -31.98 19.21 7.05
N ARG A 405 -31.61 20.19 6.23
CA ARG A 405 -31.71 21.63 6.55
C ARG A 405 -33.16 22.10 6.58
N ALA A 406 -34.02 21.60 5.69
CA ALA A 406 -35.45 21.91 5.69
C ALA A 406 -36.13 21.33 6.94
N VAL A 407 -35.84 20.07 7.31
CA VAL A 407 -36.27 19.43 8.57
C VAL A 407 -35.66 20.13 9.79
N GLY A 408 -34.43 20.63 9.69
CA GLY A 408 -33.79 21.48 10.69
C GLY A 408 -34.48 22.84 10.86
N SER A 409 -34.96 23.43 9.77
CA SER A 409 -35.73 24.70 9.80
C SER A 409 -37.17 24.50 10.27
N GLU A 410 -37.78 23.33 10.03
CA GLU A 410 -39.09 22.98 10.61
C GLU A 410 -38.97 22.69 12.11
N ARG A 411 -37.86 22.09 12.57
CA ARG A 411 -37.54 21.99 14.01
C ARG A 411 -37.25 23.35 14.65
N ALA A 412 -36.68 24.30 13.91
CA ALA A 412 -36.48 25.68 14.38
C ALA A 412 -37.78 26.52 14.37
N GLY A 413 -38.66 26.30 13.39
CA GLY A 413 -39.95 27.01 13.24
C GLY A 413 -41.08 26.47 14.13
N ALA A 414 -41.06 25.19 14.47
CA ALA A 414 -41.95 24.62 15.48
C ALA A 414 -41.61 25.08 16.91
N SER A 415 -40.42 25.67 17.12
CA SER A 415 -40.01 26.25 18.40
C SER A 415 -40.56 27.67 18.64
N THR A 416 -41.14 28.33 17.63
CA THR A 416 -41.54 29.75 17.72
C THR A 416 -43.05 29.98 17.84
N ALA A 417 -43.88 28.93 17.82
CA ALA A 417 -45.35 29.04 17.81
C ALA A 417 -46.08 28.62 19.11
N LEU A 418 -45.35 28.36 20.20
CA LEU A 418 -45.96 28.05 21.52
C LEU A 418 -45.30 28.88 22.65
N VAL A 419 -45.05 30.17 22.41
CA VAL A 419 -44.82 31.15 23.49
C VAL A 419 -46.14 31.85 23.77
N GLY A 420 -47.01 31.14 24.49
CA GLY A 420 -48.34 31.63 24.84
C GLY A 420 -49.15 30.65 25.67
N GLY A 421 -48.51 29.86 26.52
CA GLY A 421 -49.18 28.93 27.41
C GLY A 421 -48.18 28.35 28.40
N THR A 422 -48.38 28.63 29.68
CA THR A 422 -47.61 28.06 30.78
C THR A 422 -47.63 26.54 30.72
N VAL A 423 -46.55 25.92 30.26
CA VAL A 423 -46.28 24.50 30.42
C VAL A 423 -44.94 24.38 31.14
N GLY A 424 -44.99 23.71 32.30
CA GLY A 424 -43.87 23.57 33.20
C GLY A 424 -42.61 23.06 32.51
N GLN A 425 -41.50 23.67 32.88
CA GLN A 425 -40.15 23.25 32.55
C GLN A 425 -39.95 21.80 33.06
N ALA A 426 -40.19 20.81 32.21
CA ALA A 426 -39.76 19.44 32.47
C ALA A 426 -38.24 19.42 32.27
N ASP A 427 -37.53 19.48 33.40
CA ASP A 427 -36.10 19.23 33.56
C ASP A 427 -35.68 17.97 32.77
N ARG A 428 -35.14 18.14 31.56
CA ARG A 428 -34.50 17.03 30.82
C ARG A 428 -33.10 16.82 31.37
N ARG A 429 -33.07 16.25 32.57
CA ARG A 429 -31.87 15.74 33.22
C ARG A 429 -31.19 14.71 32.32
N ARG A 430 -29.87 14.81 32.17
CA ARG A 430 -29.02 13.80 31.50
C ARG A 430 -29.21 12.45 32.19
N THR A 431 -29.56 11.41 31.44
CA THR A 431 -29.50 10.01 31.90
C THR A 431 -28.06 9.53 31.93
N THR A 432 -27.61 9.03 33.06
CA THR A 432 -26.27 8.45 33.24
C THR A 432 -26.24 6.98 32.77
N VAL A 433 -25.04 6.45 32.50
CA VAL A 433 -24.88 5.02 32.16
C VAL A 433 -25.38 4.10 33.27
N ASN A 434 -25.27 4.51 34.53
CA ASN A 434 -25.79 3.76 35.67
C ASN A 434 -27.32 3.74 35.70
N GLU A 435 -27.96 4.85 35.34
CA GLU A 435 -29.42 4.92 35.21
C GLU A 435 -29.89 4.06 34.02
N LEU A 436 -29.21 4.10 32.87
CA LEU A 436 -29.51 3.23 31.72
C LEU A 436 -29.32 1.75 32.05
N LEU A 437 -28.27 1.41 32.80
CA LEU A 437 -28.01 0.03 33.22
C LEU A 437 -29.05 -0.44 34.23
N ALA A 438 -29.44 0.41 35.19
CA ALA A 438 -30.51 0.12 36.13
C ALA A 438 -31.85 -0.09 35.40
N GLU A 439 -32.14 0.75 34.40
CA GLU A 439 -33.31 0.60 33.54
C GLU A 439 -33.27 -0.71 32.74
N ALA A 440 -32.14 -1.03 32.09
CA ALA A 440 -31.98 -2.30 31.38
C ALA A 440 -32.21 -3.50 32.30
N ARG A 441 -31.73 -3.44 33.54
CA ARG A 441 -31.92 -4.49 34.55
C ARG A 441 -33.33 -4.51 35.15
N SER A 442 -34.10 -3.42 35.06
CA SER A 442 -35.37 -3.24 35.77
C SER A 442 -36.51 -4.20 35.37
N GLY A 443 -36.31 -4.99 34.30
CA GLY A 443 -37.18 -6.11 33.95
C GLY A 443 -36.49 -7.46 33.93
N LEU A 444 -35.16 -7.52 33.99
CA LEU A 444 -34.40 -8.74 33.72
C LEU A 444 -34.33 -9.66 34.94
N ARG A 445 -34.50 -10.96 34.70
CA ARG A 445 -33.97 -11.97 35.62
C ARG A 445 -32.45 -11.95 35.44
N ARG A 446 -31.72 -11.84 36.54
CA ARG A 446 -30.26 -11.95 36.55
C ARG A 446 -29.90 -13.23 37.29
N PHE A 447 -29.11 -14.09 36.66
CA PHE A 447 -28.61 -15.29 37.32
C PHE A 447 -27.34 -14.98 38.08
N THR A 448 -27.24 -15.41 39.34
CA THR A 448 -25.92 -15.54 39.95
C THR A 448 -25.16 -16.70 39.28
N PRO A 449 -23.82 -16.74 39.33
CA PRO A 449 -23.07 -17.89 38.83
C PRO A 449 -23.52 -19.23 39.41
N ALA A 450 -23.80 -19.26 40.72
CA ALA A 450 -24.30 -20.46 41.39
C ALA A 450 -25.69 -20.88 40.89
N ASP A 451 -26.60 -19.94 40.67
CA ASP A 451 -27.95 -20.24 40.17
C ASP A 451 -27.93 -20.79 38.74
N LEU A 452 -27.08 -20.22 37.87
CA LEU A 452 -26.95 -20.68 36.49
C LEU A 452 -26.32 -22.07 36.46
N ALA A 453 -25.25 -22.30 37.22
CA ALA A 453 -24.63 -23.62 37.34
C ALA A 453 -25.61 -24.66 37.86
N ALA A 454 -26.33 -24.37 38.95
CA ALA A 454 -27.35 -25.26 39.50
C ALA A 454 -28.47 -25.54 38.49
N ARG A 455 -28.89 -24.54 37.70
CA ARG A 455 -29.91 -24.71 36.65
C ARG A 455 -29.42 -25.57 35.48
N GLN A 456 -28.14 -25.47 35.11
CA GLN A 456 -27.52 -26.33 34.10
C GLN A 456 -27.39 -27.77 34.62
N GLU A 457 -27.05 -27.97 35.89
CA GLU A 457 -26.95 -29.29 36.52
C GLU A 457 -28.31 -29.96 36.74
N SER A 458 -29.34 -29.21 37.16
CA SER A 458 -30.65 -29.77 37.51
C SER A 458 -31.47 -30.22 36.30
N ALA A 459 -31.15 -29.71 35.11
CA ALA A 459 -31.87 -29.99 33.86
C ALA A 459 -30.87 -29.99 32.68
N PRO A 460 -30.00 -31.02 32.61
CA PRO A 460 -28.93 -31.09 31.61
C PRO A 460 -29.47 -31.31 30.19
N ASP A 461 -30.68 -31.85 30.05
CA ASP A 461 -31.35 -32.07 28.77
C ASP A 461 -32.08 -30.81 28.25
N ASP A 462 -32.25 -29.78 29.10
CA ASP A 462 -32.89 -28.50 28.74
C ASP A 462 -32.30 -27.31 29.55
N PRO A 463 -30.98 -27.03 29.42
CA PRO A 463 -30.36 -25.89 30.06
C PRO A 463 -30.70 -24.58 29.30
N PRO A 464 -30.71 -23.42 29.97
CA PRO A 464 -30.76 -22.15 29.26
C PRO A 464 -29.57 -22.02 28.32
N LEU A 465 -29.80 -21.48 27.12
CA LEU A 465 -28.73 -21.21 26.17
C LEU A 465 -27.89 -20.03 26.67
N VAL A 466 -26.63 -20.31 26.99
CA VAL A 466 -25.68 -19.27 27.38
C VAL A 466 -25.07 -18.67 26.11
N ILE A 467 -25.27 -17.37 25.92
CA ILE A 467 -24.74 -16.60 24.78
C ILE A 467 -23.58 -15.73 25.28
N ASP A 468 -22.36 -16.12 24.93
CA ASP A 468 -21.15 -15.35 25.21
C ASP A 468 -20.98 -14.26 24.15
N ILE A 469 -21.13 -13.00 24.57
CA ILE A 469 -21.06 -11.82 23.69
C ILE A 469 -19.66 -11.21 23.61
N ARG A 470 -18.67 -11.83 24.26
CA ARG A 470 -17.28 -11.37 24.27
C ARG A 470 -16.59 -11.65 22.93
N ASP A 471 -15.53 -10.90 22.68
CA ASP A 471 -14.70 -11.14 21.50
C ASP A 471 -13.92 -12.47 21.61
N ARG A 472 -13.17 -12.80 20.56
CA ARG A 472 -12.40 -14.03 20.50
C ARG A 472 -11.26 -14.02 21.53
N ASP A 473 -10.54 -12.92 21.64
CA ASP A 473 -9.33 -12.79 22.45
C ASP A 473 -9.64 -12.96 23.95
N ASP A 474 -10.75 -12.39 24.43
CA ASP A 474 -11.20 -12.55 25.81
C ASP A 474 -11.54 -14.01 26.13
N ARG A 475 -12.19 -14.71 25.19
CA ARG A 475 -12.56 -16.13 25.35
C ARG A 475 -11.36 -17.05 25.30
N GLU A 476 -10.38 -16.78 24.44
CA GLU A 476 -9.12 -17.53 24.39
C GLU A 476 -8.28 -17.32 25.66
N ARG A 477 -8.27 -16.09 26.20
CA ARG A 477 -7.52 -15.77 27.42
C ARG A 477 -8.13 -16.40 28.67
N THR A 478 -9.44 -16.34 28.82
CA THR A 478 -10.13 -16.67 30.07
C THR A 478 -10.90 -17.99 30.02
N GLY A 479 -11.22 -18.51 28.84
CA GLY A 479 -12.11 -19.66 28.66
C GLY A 479 -13.59 -19.26 28.53
N MET A 480 -14.44 -20.25 28.26
CA MET A 480 -15.88 -20.12 28.04
C MET A 480 -16.67 -20.94 29.06
N ILE A 481 -17.88 -20.48 29.41
CA ILE A 481 -18.82 -21.27 30.24
C ILE A 481 -19.19 -22.56 29.47
N PRO A 482 -19.16 -23.74 30.11
CA PRO A 482 -19.52 -24.99 29.46
C PRO A 482 -20.90 -24.93 28.78
N GLY A 483 -20.95 -25.31 27.50
CA GLY A 483 -22.18 -25.29 26.70
C GLY A 483 -22.59 -23.91 26.17
N SER A 484 -21.79 -22.87 26.38
CA SER A 484 -22.09 -21.55 25.79
C SER A 484 -21.79 -21.51 24.29
N VAL A 485 -22.51 -20.63 23.59
CA VAL A 485 -22.26 -20.30 22.17
C VAL A 485 -21.74 -18.87 22.05
N SER A 486 -20.91 -18.63 21.04
CA SER A 486 -20.34 -17.31 20.78
C SER A 486 -21.19 -16.53 19.80
N ILE A 487 -21.82 -15.44 20.25
CA ILE A 487 -22.53 -14.50 19.38
C ILE A 487 -22.13 -13.09 19.81
N PRO A 488 -21.22 -12.40 19.07
CA PRO A 488 -20.78 -11.05 19.43
C PRO A 488 -21.94 -10.06 19.48
N LEU A 489 -21.87 -9.09 20.39
CA LEU A 489 -22.91 -8.08 20.57
C LEU A 489 -23.30 -7.37 19.27
N LEU A 490 -22.32 -7.09 18.39
CA LEU A 490 -22.52 -6.38 17.13
C LEU A 490 -23.56 -7.04 16.19
N VAL A 491 -23.75 -8.36 16.32
CA VAL A 491 -24.64 -9.13 15.44
C VAL A 491 -25.72 -9.87 16.22
N LEU A 492 -25.88 -9.58 17.52
CA LEU A 492 -26.71 -10.35 18.43
C LEU A 492 -28.15 -10.44 17.94
N GLU A 493 -28.76 -9.30 17.60
CA GLU A 493 -30.16 -9.24 17.16
C GLU A 493 -30.38 -10.07 15.89
N TRP A 494 -29.51 -9.92 14.89
CA TRP A 494 -29.60 -10.69 13.63
C TRP A 494 -29.37 -12.18 13.84
N ARG A 495 -28.47 -12.56 14.74
CA ARG A 495 -28.17 -13.98 15.01
C ARG A 495 -29.22 -14.64 15.90
N CYS A 496 -30.01 -13.87 16.64
CA CYS A 496 -31.07 -14.41 17.50
C CYS A 496 -32.45 -14.38 16.84
N ASP A 497 -32.74 -13.44 15.94
CA ASP A 497 -34.04 -13.37 15.25
C ASP A 497 -34.18 -14.49 14.20
N PRO A 498 -35.13 -15.44 14.36
CA PRO A 498 -35.35 -16.51 13.39
C PRO A 498 -35.77 -16.01 11.99
N THR A 499 -36.28 -14.78 11.88
CA THR A 499 -36.73 -14.19 10.61
C THR A 499 -35.59 -13.53 9.82
N SER A 500 -34.39 -13.40 10.40
CA SER A 500 -33.26 -12.68 9.78
C SER A 500 -32.62 -13.41 8.59
N GLY A 501 -32.91 -14.70 8.41
CA GLY A 501 -32.22 -15.58 7.45
C GLY A 501 -30.78 -15.94 7.83
N HIS A 502 -30.28 -15.46 8.98
CA HIS A 502 -28.89 -15.64 9.43
C HIS A 502 -28.79 -16.10 10.89
N SER A 503 -29.89 -16.61 11.47
CA SER A 503 -29.96 -17.03 12.86
C SER A 503 -28.91 -18.10 13.18
N HIS A 504 -28.38 -18.04 14.40
CA HIS A 504 -27.42 -19.03 14.89
C HIS A 504 -28.14 -20.37 15.12
N PRO A 505 -27.59 -21.52 14.69
CA PRO A 505 -28.29 -22.82 14.77
C PRO A 505 -28.72 -23.24 16.18
N ALA A 506 -28.03 -22.75 17.22
CA ALA A 506 -28.40 -23.01 18.62
C ALA A 506 -29.66 -22.25 19.10
N VAL A 507 -30.06 -21.20 18.37
CA VAL A 507 -31.25 -20.39 18.67
C VAL A 507 -32.40 -20.89 17.82
N HIS A 508 -33.37 -21.57 18.43
CA HIS A 508 -34.41 -22.29 17.71
C HIS A 508 -35.84 -21.81 18.00
N SER A 509 -36.04 -21.02 19.06
CA SER A 509 -37.35 -20.41 19.39
C SER A 509 -37.17 -19.13 20.20
N LEU A 510 -38.12 -18.20 20.08
CA LEU A 510 -38.22 -17.03 20.97
C LEU A 510 -38.61 -17.42 22.41
N ASP A 511 -39.24 -18.59 22.58
CA ASP A 511 -39.59 -19.12 23.90
C ASP A 511 -38.39 -19.73 24.63
N GLN A 512 -37.25 -19.91 23.94
CA GLN A 512 -36.04 -20.51 24.48
C GLN A 512 -35.46 -19.64 25.61
N PRO A 513 -35.18 -20.20 26.80
CA PRO A 513 -34.47 -19.47 27.85
C PRO A 513 -33.04 -19.13 27.39
N VAL A 514 -32.69 -17.84 27.41
CA VAL A 514 -31.36 -17.36 26.99
C VAL A 514 -30.71 -16.55 28.11
N VAL A 515 -29.41 -16.78 28.33
CA VAL A 515 -28.60 -16.04 29.31
C VAL A 515 -27.41 -15.43 28.61
N THR A 516 -27.34 -14.10 28.52
CA THR A 516 -26.20 -13.40 27.93
C THR A 516 -25.07 -13.22 28.95
N VAL A 517 -23.83 -13.33 28.49
CA VAL A 517 -22.64 -13.17 29.35
C VAL A 517 -21.57 -12.31 28.67
N CYS A 518 -21.01 -11.37 29.43
CA CYS A 518 -19.80 -10.62 29.07
C CYS A 518 -18.72 -10.79 30.15
N ASN A 519 -17.65 -9.99 30.16
CA ASN A 519 -16.60 -10.11 31.18
C ASN A 519 -17.12 -9.84 32.61
N GLU A 520 -17.79 -8.71 32.82
CA GLU A 520 -18.11 -8.19 34.17
C GLU A 520 -19.61 -8.12 34.49
N GLY A 521 -20.49 -8.49 33.54
CA GLY A 521 -21.95 -8.48 33.74
C GLY A 521 -22.64 -7.11 33.56
N TYR A 522 -21.99 -6.16 32.88
CA TYR A 522 -22.58 -4.86 32.51
C TYR A 522 -23.23 -4.92 31.12
N THR A 523 -22.42 -5.16 30.09
CA THR A 523 -22.85 -5.20 28.69
C THR A 523 -23.88 -6.29 28.42
N SER A 524 -23.79 -7.42 29.13
CA SER A 524 -24.77 -8.51 29.04
C SER A 524 -26.18 -8.09 29.45
N SER A 525 -26.33 -7.17 30.41
CA SER A 525 -27.66 -6.63 30.78
C SER A 525 -28.30 -5.87 29.59
N PHE A 526 -27.52 -5.09 28.84
CA PHE A 526 -28.04 -4.41 27.64
C PHE A 526 -28.39 -5.41 26.53
N ALA A 527 -27.55 -6.43 26.34
CA ALA A 527 -27.80 -7.51 25.39
C ALA A 527 -29.12 -8.25 25.69
N ALA A 528 -29.32 -8.64 26.96
CA ALA A 528 -30.55 -9.31 27.39
C ALA A 528 -31.78 -8.41 27.22
N ALA A 529 -31.67 -7.11 27.53
CA ALA A 529 -32.74 -6.15 27.29
C ALA A 529 -33.08 -5.99 25.80
N SER A 530 -32.07 -6.03 24.91
CA SER A 530 -32.30 -6.02 23.46
C SER A 530 -33.02 -7.28 22.99
N LEU A 531 -32.60 -8.46 23.47
CA LEU A 531 -33.28 -9.73 23.16
C LEU A 531 -34.74 -9.76 23.64
N ARG A 532 -35.05 -9.15 24.79
CA ARG A 532 -36.44 -8.98 25.22
C ARG A 532 -37.27 -8.13 24.26
N ARG A 533 -36.67 -7.07 23.70
CA ARG A 533 -37.35 -6.24 22.69
C ARG A 533 -37.60 -7.00 21.39
N LEU A 534 -36.77 -8.00 21.08
CA LEU A 534 -36.98 -8.93 19.97
C LEU A 534 -38.02 -10.04 20.25
N GLY A 535 -38.46 -10.18 21.51
CA GLY A 535 -39.48 -11.16 21.89
C GLY A 535 -38.97 -12.35 22.69
N PHE A 536 -37.68 -12.42 23.07
CA PHE A 536 -37.19 -13.43 24.02
C PHE A 536 -37.63 -13.08 25.44
N GLU A 537 -38.86 -13.45 25.82
CA GLU A 537 -39.42 -13.10 27.13
C GLU A 537 -38.57 -13.63 28.30
N GLN A 538 -37.93 -14.79 28.09
CA GLN A 538 -37.05 -15.45 29.05
C GLN A 538 -35.59 -15.03 28.97
N ALA A 539 -35.26 -13.94 28.25
CA ALA A 539 -33.90 -13.42 28.23
C ALA A 539 -33.46 -12.88 29.60
N ALA A 540 -32.26 -13.27 30.00
CA ALA A 540 -31.61 -12.99 31.27
C ALA A 540 -30.11 -12.69 31.05
N ASP A 541 -29.43 -12.16 32.07
CA ASP A 541 -27.97 -11.98 32.07
C ASP A 541 -27.30 -12.67 33.26
N LEU A 542 -25.99 -12.89 33.16
CA LEU A 542 -25.16 -13.41 34.25
C LEU A 542 -24.58 -12.27 35.11
N GLU A 543 -24.83 -12.32 36.42
CA GLU A 543 -24.26 -11.36 37.37
C GLU A 543 -22.74 -11.52 37.48
N GLY A 544 -22.01 -10.41 37.41
CA GLY A 544 -20.55 -10.42 37.44
C GLY A 544 -19.89 -10.98 36.17
N GLY A 545 -20.66 -11.41 35.17
CA GLY A 545 -20.14 -11.98 33.94
C GLY A 545 -19.26 -13.22 34.17
N VAL A 546 -18.30 -13.45 33.28
CA VAL A 546 -17.33 -14.54 33.42
C VAL A 546 -16.39 -14.33 34.60
N GLU A 547 -16.09 -13.08 34.99
CA GLU A 547 -15.29 -12.82 36.19
C GLU A 547 -15.99 -13.31 37.46
N GLY A 548 -17.31 -13.07 37.56
CA GLY A 548 -18.15 -13.63 38.63
C GLY A 548 -18.18 -15.15 38.61
N TRP A 549 -18.24 -15.77 37.41
CA TRP A 549 -18.18 -17.21 37.24
C TRP A 549 -16.86 -17.82 37.75
N VAL A 550 -15.74 -17.19 37.40
CA VAL A 550 -14.40 -17.57 37.88
C VAL A 550 -14.28 -17.38 39.39
N ALA A 551 -14.75 -16.24 39.91
CA ALA A 551 -14.71 -15.95 41.34
C ALA A 551 -15.53 -16.95 42.17
N ALA A 552 -16.60 -17.52 41.59
CA ALA A 552 -17.39 -18.59 42.20
C ALA A 552 -16.72 -19.98 42.12
N GLY A 553 -15.56 -20.11 41.47
CA GLY A 553 -14.84 -21.37 41.33
C GLY A 553 -15.47 -22.36 40.36
N LEU A 554 -16.29 -21.87 39.42
CA LEU A 554 -17.03 -22.71 38.47
C LEU A 554 -16.17 -23.03 37.22
N PRO A 555 -16.41 -24.19 36.58
CA PRO A 555 -15.55 -24.68 35.50
C PRO A 555 -15.67 -23.84 34.23
N LEU A 556 -14.57 -23.78 33.47
CA LEU A 556 -14.49 -23.17 32.15
C LEU A 556 -13.90 -24.18 31.15
N VAL A 557 -14.28 -24.05 29.89
CA VAL A 557 -13.72 -24.82 28.77
C VAL A 557 -12.98 -23.90 27.82
N GLN A 558 -11.96 -24.42 27.14
CA GLN A 558 -11.29 -23.66 26.08
C GLN A 558 -12.21 -23.55 24.86
N PRO A 559 -12.19 -22.41 24.14
CA PRO A 559 -12.92 -22.30 22.88
C PRO A 559 -12.42 -23.37 21.90
N PRO A 560 -13.31 -23.90 21.03
CA PRO A 560 -12.87 -24.75 19.93
C PRO A 560 -11.88 -23.99 19.02
N PRO A 561 -10.90 -24.70 18.42
CA PRO A 561 -9.83 -24.09 17.62
C PRO A 561 -10.33 -23.35 16.36
#